data_AF-A0A1B0DDD4-F1
#
_entry.id   AF-A0A1B0DDD4-F1
#
_cell.length_a   1.000
_cell.length_b   1.000
_cell.length_c   1.000
_cell.angle_alpha   90.00
_cell.angle_beta   90.00
_cell.angle_gamma   90.00
#
_symmetry.space_group_name_H-M   'P 1'
#
loop_
_entity.id
_entity.type
_entity.pdbx_description
1 polymer ?
#
loop_
_entity_poly.entity_id
_entity_poly.type
_entity_poly.pdbx_seq_one_letter_code
_entity_poly.pdbx_strand_id
1 'polypeptide(L)'
;MQKPPRKSDEGLISGWLFFRYMAIGGYVGAATVGAAAWWFLYASTGPQLSYWQLTHHLACLGGGDEFKGIDCKIFNDPHPMTMALSVLVTIEMLNAMNSLSENQSLITMPPWSNMWLVGSMALSFTLHFVILYVDVLSVSIFFLNNFSK
;
A
#
# COMPACT_ATOMS: atom_id res chain seq x y z
N MET A 1 0.35 -38.00 1.01
CA MET A 1 -0.96 -38.62 1.34
C MET A 1 -0.91 -39.32 2.70
N GLN A 2 -0.36 -38.68 3.74
CA GLN A 2 -0.24 -39.28 5.09
C GLN A 2 -1.21 -38.67 6.11
N LYS A 3 -1.87 -37.55 5.76
CA LYS A 3 -2.83 -36.87 6.63
C LYS A 3 -4.25 -37.43 6.39
N PRO A 4 -5.08 -37.55 7.43
CA PRO A 4 -6.47 -37.96 7.29
C PRO A 4 -7.30 -36.93 6.49
N PRO A 5 -8.47 -37.32 5.94
CA PRO A 5 -9.37 -36.39 5.28
C PRO A 5 -9.77 -35.22 6.20
N ARG A 6 -9.81 -34.01 5.62
CA ARG A 6 -10.24 -32.79 6.32
C ARG A 6 -11.69 -32.95 6.80
N LYS A 7 -11.98 -32.52 8.03
CA LYS A 7 -13.36 -32.57 8.58
C LYS A 7 -14.22 -31.43 8.01
N SER A 8 -15.53 -31.65 7.91
CA SER A 8 -16.47 -30.67 7.37
C SER A 8 -16.73 -29.47 8.29
N ASP A 9 -16.44 -29.61 9.58
CA ASP A 9 -16.61 -28.58 10.62
C ASP A 9 -15.33 -27.76 10.87
N GLU A 10 -14.22 -28.10 10.21
CA GLU A 10 -12.93 -27.44 10.39
C GLU A 10 -12.88 -26.09 9.64
N GLY A 11 -12.94 -25.00 10.41
CA GLY A 11 -12.84 -23.64 9.89
C GLY A 11 -11.57 -23.40 9.07
N LEU A 12 -11.66 -22.50 8.08
CA LEU A 12 -10.51 -22.14 7.22
C LEU A 12 -9.42 -21.36 7.96
N ILE A 13 -9.77 -20.70 9.07
CA ILE A 13 -8.86 -19.86 9.84
C ILE A 13 -8.94 -20.28 11.30
N SER A 14 -7.80 -20.72 11.86
CA SER A 14 -7.65 -21.00 13.29
C SER A 14 -7.45 -19.71 14.09
N GLY A 15 -7.62 -19.74 15.41
CA GLY A 15 -7.45 -18.55 16.25
C GLY A 15 -6.08 -17.88 16.12
N TRP A 16 -5.01 -18.67 16.00
CA TRP A 16 -3.65 -18.14 15.79
C TRP A 16 -3.47 -17.54 14.39
N LEU A 17 -3.99 -18.22 13.36
CA LEU A 17 -3.93 -17.74 11.99
C LEU A 17 -4.71 -16.43 11.81
N PHE A 18 -5.84 -16.29 12.51
CA PHE A 18 -6.62 -15.06 12.56
C PHE A 18 -5.82 -13.89 13.14
N PHE A 19 -5.20 -14.07 14.31
CA PHE A 19 -4.37 -13.02 14.92
C PHE A 19 -3.21 -12.62 14.01
N ARG A 20 -2.57 -13.60 13.35
CA ARG A 20 -1.49 -13.34 12.40
C ARG A 20 -1.94 -12.42 11.27
N TYR A 21 -3.08 -12.70 10.65
CA TYR A 21 -3.60 -11.85 9.57
C TYR A 21 -4.09 -10.49 10.06
N MET A 22 -4.61 -10.39 11.29
CA MET A 22 -4.98 -9.10 11.88
C MET A 22 -3.75 -8.21 12.11
N ALA A 23 -2.64 -8.77 12.61
CA ALA A 23 -1.40 -8.03 12.81
C ALA A 23 -0.80 -7.56 11.47
N ILE A 24 -0.77 -8.44 10.46
CA ILE A 24 -0.30 -8.09 9.10
C ILE A 24 -1.18 -7.00 8.49
N GLY A 25 -2.51 -7.13 8.59
CA GLY A 25 -3.45 -6.13 8.07
C GLY A 25 -3.31 -4.77 8.77
N GLY A 26 -3.13 -4.76 10.09
CA GLY A 26 -2.86 -3.54 10.84
C GLY A 26 -1.55 -2.86 10.40
N TYR A 27 -0.50 -3.65 10.16
CA TYR A 27 0.75 -3.14 9.60
C TYR A 27 0.56 -2.53 8.21
N VAL A 28 -0.18 -3.18 7.30
CA VAL A 28 -0.46 -2.65 5.96
C VAL A 28 -1.19 -1.31 6.04
N GLY A 29 -2.21 -1.21 6.90
CA GLY A 29 -2.96 0.04 7.10
C GLY A 29 -2.08 1.17 7.63
N ALA A 30 -1.27 0.90 8.66
CA ALA A 30 -0.36 1.91 9.20
C ALA A 30 0.73 2.33 8.20
N ALA A 31 1.27 1.38 7.43
CA ALA A 31 2.33 1.64 6.45
C ALA A 31 1.82 2.51 5.28
N THR A 32 0.63 2.23 4.78
CA THR A 32 0.04 2.99 3.65
C THR A 32 -0.33 4.42 4.05
N VAL A 33 -1.03 4.60 5.19
CA VAL A 33 -1.36 5.93 5.72
C VAL A 33 -0.08 6.68 6.12
N GLY A 34 0.88 6.00 6.74
CA GLY A 34 2.17 6.56 7.11
C GLY A 34 2.98 7.05 5.91
N ALA A 35 2.98 6.32 4.80
CA ALA A 35 3.67 6.72 3.57
C ALA A 35 3.05 7.97 2.93
N ALA A 36 1.72 8.07 2.89
CA ALA A 36 1.04 9.28 2.43
C ALA A 36 1.34 10.47 3.36
N ALA A 37 1.21 10.27 4.68
CA ALA A 37 1.50 11.32 5.67
C ALA A 37 2.96 11.76 5.62
N TRP A 38 3.91 10.83 5.39
CA TRP A 38 5.33 11.16 5.27
C TRP A 38 5.60 12.15 4.15
N TRP A 39 4.89 12.03 3.01
CA TRP A 39 5.03 12.98 1.91
C TRP A 39 4.62 14.41 2.31
N PHE A 40 3.54 14.55 3.08
CA PHE A 40 3.08 15.86 3.56
C PHE A 40 3.99 16.49 4.62
N LEU A 41 4.56 15.67 5.52
CA LEU A 41 5.26 16.16 6.71
C LEU A 41 6.78 16.31 6.50
N TYR A 42 7.41 15.35 5.82
CA TYR A 42 8.86 15.18 5.85
C TYR A 42 9.53 15.08 4.48
N ALA A 43 8.79 14.86 3.40
CA ALA A 43 9.41 14.77 2.08
C ALA A 43 9.98 16.13 1.65
N SER A 44 11.17 16.10 1.06
CA SER A 44 11.83 17.29 0.49
C SER A 44 11.06 17.88 -0.69
N THR A 45 10.30 17.06 -1.41
CA THR A 45 9.43 17.47 -2.53
C THR A 45 8.04 17.89 -2.08
N GLY A 46 7.71 17.73 -0.80
CA GLY A 46 6.38 17.99 -0.24
C GLY A 46 6.27 19.37 0.41
N PRO A 47 5.06 19.76 0.85
CA PRO A 47 4.79 21.07 1.45
C PRO A 47 5.31 21.25 2.89
N GLN A 48 5.88 20.20 3.53
CA GLN A 48 6.43 20.23 4.90
C GLN A 48 5.45 20.80 5.94
N LEU A 49 4.22 20.28 5.92
CA LEU A 49 3.16 20.70 6.82
C LEU A 49 3.37 20.17 8.24
N SER A 50 2.74 20.80 9.22
CA SER A 50 2.61 20.21 10.55
C SER A 50 1.55 19.10 10.57
N TYR A 51 1.69 18.14 11.48
CA TYR A 51 0.70 17.06 11.67
C TYR A 51 -0.70 17.60 11.98
N TRP A 52 -0.78 18.73 12.67
CA TRP A 52 -2.05 19.36 13.00
C TRP A 52 -2.76 19.88 11.75
N GLN A 53 -2.04 20.59 10.87
CA GLN A 53 -2.59 21.08 9.59
C GLN A 53 -3.05 19.93 8.69
N LEU A 54 -2.33 18.80 8.68
CA LEU A 54 -2.70 17.63 7.89
C LEU A 54 -4.00 16.97 8.38
N THR A 55 -4.15 16.81 9.70
CA THR A 55 -5.36 16.22 10.30
C THR A 55 -6.58 17.14 10.15
N HIS A 56 -6.37 18.45 10.09
CA HIS A 56 -7.42 19.47 9.94
C HIS A 56 -7.51 20.05 8.51
N HIS A 57 -7.16 19.28 7.48
CA HIS A 57 -7.13 19.74 6.10
C HIS A 57 -8.46 20.35 5.58
N LEU A 58 -9.62 19.89 6.07
CA LEU A 58 -10.93 20.44 5.69
C LEU A 58 -11.12 21.91 6.11
N ALA A 59 -10.43 22.35 7.17
CA ALA A 59 -10.47 23.74 7.62
C ALA A 59 -9.73 24.70 6.68
N CYS A 60 -8.95 24.18 5.72
CA CYS A 60 -8.25 24.99 4.71
C CYS A 60 -9.23 25.78 3.84
N LEU A 61 -10.36 25.17 3.44
CA LEU A 61 -11.41 25.84 2.65
C LEU A 61 -12.09 26.98 3.41
N GLY A 62 -12.09 26.92 4.75
CA GLY A 62 -12.66 27.94 5.62
C GLY A 62 -11.77 29.17 5.82
N GLY A 63 -10.53 29.17 5.31
CA GLY A 63 -9.63 30.32 5.35
C GLY A 63 -9.05 30.64 6.72
N GLY A 64 -8.82 29.63 7.58
CA GLY A 64 -8.20 29.81 8.89
C GLY A 64 -6.76 30.37 8.80
N ASP A 65 -6.37 31.18 9.77
CA ASP A 65 -5.03 31.81 9.83
C ASP A 65 -3.88 30.79 9.79
N GLU A 66 -4.12 29.57 10.28
CA GLU A 66 -3.18 28.44 10.29
C GLU A 66 -2.81 27.91 8.90
N PHE A 67 -3.56 28.24 7.85
CA PHE A 67 -3.30 27.85 6.46
C PHE A 67 -2.78 29.00 5.59
N LYS A 68 -2.38 30.13 6.18
CA LYS A 68 -1.82 31.27 5.44
C LYS A 68 -0.56 30.87 4.68
N GLY A 69 -0.61 31.00 3.35
CA GLY A 69 0.51 30.69 2.47
C GLY A 69 0.55 29.24 1.96
N ILE A 70 -0.46 28.42 2.28
CA ILE A 70 -0.60 27.04 1.77
C ILE A 70 -1.74 27.01 0.75
N ASP A 71 -1.48 26.46 -0.44
CA ASP A 71 -2.53 26.20 -1.43
C ASP A 71 -3.32 24.95 -1.04
N CYS A 72 -4.63 25.09 -0.76
CA CYS A 72 -5.50 23.97 -0.38
C CYS A 72 -5.61 22.90 -1.49
N LYS A 73 -5.22 23.20 -2.73
CA LYS A 73 -5.15 22.20 -3.81
C LYS A 73 -4.14 21.08 -3.51
N ILE A 74 -3.12 21.34 -2.68
CA ILE A 74 -2.07 20.37 -2.32
C ILE A 74 -2.62 19.11 -1.63
N PHE A 75 -3.77 19.21 -0.96
CA PHE A 75 -4.41 18.04 -0.33
C PHE A 75 -5.05 17.07 -1.32
N ASN A 76 -5.25 17.51 -2.57
CA ASN A 76 -5.72 16.67 -3.67
C ASN A 76 -4.57 16.30 -4.64
N ASP A 77 -3.33 16.44 -4.19
CA ASP A 77 -2.17 16.08 -4.99
C ASP A 77 -2.08 14.55 -5.18
N PRO A 78 -1.71 14.04 -6.38
CA PRO A 78 -1.62 12.61 -6.64
C PRO A 78 -0.42 11.92 -5.97
N HIS A 79 0.66 12.63 -5.62
CA HIS A 79 1.87 12.04 -5.03
C HIS A 79 1.64 11.23 -3.74
N PRO A 80 0.92 11.73 -2.72
CA PRO A 80 0.66 10.96 -1.50
C PRO A 80 -0.15 9.69 -1.77
N MET A 81 -1.09 9.72 -2.73
CA MET A 81 -1.86 8.53 -3.13
C MET A 81 -0.98 7.50 -3.84
N THR A 82 -0.08 7.94 -4.73
CA THR A 82 0.89 7.08 -5.41
C THR A 82 1.87 6.42 -4.43
N MET A 83 2.31 7.15 -3.40
CA MET A 83 3.14 6.61 -2.33
C MET A 83 2.40 5.51 -1.55
N ALA A 84 1.16 5.78 -1.14
CA ALA A 84 0.33 4.78 -0.44
C ALA A 84 0.05 3.54 -1.30
N LEU A 85 -0.33 3.72 -2.57
CA LEU A 85 -0.60 2.62 -3.50
C LEU A 85 0.64 1.78 -3.75
N SER A 86 1.81 2.40 -3.94
CA SER A 86 3.06 1.68 -4.16
C SER A 86 3.48 0.86 -2.95
N VAL A 87 3.28 1.38 -1.74
CA VAL A 87 3.52 0.64 -0.49
C VAL A 87 2.54 -0.53 -0.36
N LEU A 88 1.26 -0.33 -0.65
CA LEU A 88 0.25 -1.38 -0.64
C LEU A 88 0.63 -2.52 -1.60
N VAL A 89 0.89 -2.21 -2.87
CA VAL A 89 1.28 -3.21 -3.88
C VAL A 89 2.54 -3.95 -3.45
N THR A 90 3.55 -3.25 -2.95
CA THR A 90 4.79 -3.88 -2.47
C THR A 90 4.52 -4.86 -1.34
N ILE A 91 3.75 -4.45 -0.32
CA ILE A 91 3.43 -5.32 0.82
C ILE A 91 2.58 -6.51 0.39
N GLU A 92 1.61 -6.34 -0.51
CA GLU A 92 0.79 -7.47 -1.00
C GLU A 92 1.62 -8.50 -1.76
N MET A 93 2.62 -8.07 -2.55
CA MET A 93 3.52 -9.01 -3.21
C MET A 93 4.43 -9.75 -2.20
N LEU A 94 4.88 -9.07 -1.14
CA LEU A 94 5.60 -9.70 -0.03
C LEU A 94 4.68 -10.68 0.75
N ASN A 95 3.41 -10.31 0.95
CA ASN A 95 2.42 -11.15 1.61
C ASN A 95 2.05 -12.39 0.78
N ALA A 96 2.05 -12.27 -0.55
CA ALA A 96 1.89 -13.39 -1.47
C ALA A 96 3.04 -14.41 -1.33
N MET A 97 4.28 -13.95 -1.14
CA MET A 97 5.39 -14.86 -0.81
C MET A 97 5.22 -15.53 0.56
N ASN A 98 4.77 -14.79 1.58
CA ASN A 98 4.48 -15.36 2.90
C ASN A 98 3.30 -16.35 2.89
N SER A 99 2.43 -16.27 1.87
CA SER A 99 1.31 -17.19 1.67
C SER A 99 1.69 -18.48 0.93
N LEU A 100 2.94 -18.59 0.43
CA LEU A 100 3.46 -19.82 -0.18
C LEU A 100 3.53 -20.98 0.84
N SER A 101 3.61 -20.65 2.13
CA SER A 101 3.76 -21.60 3.21
C SER A 101 3.03 -21.10 4.46
N GLU A 102 2.17 -21.93 5.05
CA GLU A 102 1.48 -21.55 6.28
C GLU A 102 2.44 -21.51 7.48
N ASN A 103 3.43 -22.43 7.54
CA ASN A 103 4.23 -22.67 8.75
C ASN A 103 5.75 -22.72 8.53
N GLN A 104 6.22 -22.95 7.29
CA GLN A 104 7.66 -22.93 6.99
C GLN A 104 8.11 -21.53 6.57
N SER A 105 9.29 -21.12 7.02
CA SER A 105 9.89 -19.84 6.64
C SER A 105 10.36 -19.83 5.18
N LEU A 106 10.47 -18.63 4.59
CA LEU A 106 11.00 -18.40 3.24
C LEU A 106 12.44 -18.90 3.03
N ILE A 107 13.22 -19.04 4.10
CA ILE A 107 14.58 -19.60 4.03
C ILE A 107 14.53 -21.12 3.75
N THR A 108 13.54 -21.80 4.32
CA THR A 108 13.36 -23.25 4.14
C THR A 108 12.62 -23.58 2.85
N MET A 109 11.63 -22.75 2.48
CA MET A 109 10.96 -22.81 1.17
C MET A 109 11.19 -21.51 0.41
N PRO A 110 12.24 -21.45 -0.43
CA PRO A 110 12.55 -20.23 -1.16
C PRO A 110 11.47 -19.91 -2.21
N PRO A 111 11.32 -18.63 -2.61
CA PRO A 111 10.25 -18.19 -3.51
C PRO A 111 10.32 -18.85 -4.90
N TRP A 112 11.52 -19.26 -5.35
CA TRP A 112 11.72 -20.00 -6.61
C TRP A 112 11.10 -21.40 -6.60
N SER A 113 10.64 -21.91 -5.46
CA SER A 113 9.90 -23.17 -5.38
C SER A 113 8.62 -23.14 -6.22
N ASN A 114 8.07 -21.94 -6.48
CA ASN A 114 6.96 -21.72 -7.39
C ASN A 114 7.28 -20.63 -8.42
N MET A 115 7.79 -21.03 -9.58
CA MET A 115 8.13 -20.10 -10.66
C MET A 115 6.92 -19.32 -11.20
N TRP A 116 5.70 -19.89 -11.12
CA TRP A 116 4.49 -19.20 -11.53
C TRP A 116 4.14 -18.03 -10.62
N LEU A 117 4.38 -18.18 -9.31
CA LEU A 117 4.22 -17.08 -8.36
C LEU A 117 5.23 -15.95 -8.63
N VAL A 118 6.49 -16.30 -8.90
CA VAL A 118 7.50 -15.29 -9.24
C VAL A 118 7.12 -14.56 -10.53
N GLY A 119 6.64 -15.29 -11.54
CA GLY A 119 6.16 -14.71 -12.80
C GLY A 119 4.97 -13.77 -12.61
N SER A 120 3.98 -14.15 -11.80
CA SER A 120 2.82 -13.31 -11.52
C SER A 120 3.18 -12.06 -10.72
N MET A 121 4.09 -12.16 -9.75
CA MET A 121 4.60 -11.00 -9.03
C MET A 121 5.35 -10.03 -9.95
N ALA A 122 6.21 -10.54 -10.84
CA ALA A 122 6.92 -9.72 -11.81
C ALA A 122 5.95 -9.00 -12.75
N LEU A 123 4.91 -9.69 -13.20
CA LEU A 123 3.84 -9.10 -14.00
C LEU A 123 3.08 -8.01 -13.23
N SER A 124 2.74 -8.24 -11.95
CA SER A 124 2.07 -7.25 -11.11
C SER A 124 2.89 -5.97 -10.92
N PHE A 125 4.20 -6.09 -10.64
CA PHE A 125 5.08 -4.92 -10.57
C PHE A 125 5.21 -4.21 -11.92
N THR A 126 5.31 -4.97 -13.01
CA THR A 126 5.34 -4.39 -14.36
C THR A 126 4.06 -3.60 -14.63
N LEU A 127 2.89 -4.14 -14.28
CA LEU A 127 1.62 -3.45 -14.43
C LEU A 127 1.53 -2.21 -13.54
N HIS A 128 2.08 -2.27 -12.32
CA HIS A 128 2.20 -1.11 -11.43
C HIS A 128 3.05 0.01 -12.04
N PHE A 129 4.14 -0.32 -12.73
CA PHE A 129 4.90 0.68 -13.48
C PHE A 129 4.13 1.21 -14.69
N VAL A 130 3.43 0.34 -15.42
CA VAL A 130 2.59 0.76 -16.57
C VAL A 130 1.54 1.79 -16.15
N ILE A 131 0.85 1.60 -15.02
CA ILE A 131 -0.15 2.58 -14.55
C ILE A 131 0.47 3.92 -14.11
N LEU A 132 1.75 3.95 -13.75
CA LEU A 132 2.44 5.18 -13.34
C LEU A 132 3.05 5.94 -14.52
N TYR A 133 3.57 5.22 -15.52
CA TYR A 133 4.28 5.80 -16.66
C TYR A 133 3.42 6.02 -17.91
N VAL A 134 2.26 5.37 -18.03
CA VAL A 134 1.33 5.61 -19.14
C VAL A 134 0.36 6.72 -18.75
N ASP A 135 0.49 7.87 -19.41
CA ASP A 135 -0.26 9.10 -19.09
C ASP A 135 -1.79 8.93 -19.08
N VAL A 136 -2.33 8.12 -19.98
CA VAL A 136 -3.79 7.85 -20.02
C VAL A 136 -4.26 7.16 -18.73
N LEU A 137 -3.47 6.22 -18.20
CA LEU A 137 -3.82 5.48 -16.99
C LEU A 137 -3.54 6.30 -15.72
N SER A 138 -2.40 6.98 -15.66
CA SER A 138 -1.96 7.74 -14.49
C SER A 138 -2.77 9.03 -14.29
N VAL A 139 -3.12 9.74 -15.36
CA VAL A 139 -3.81 11.05 -15.27
C VAL A 139 -5.33 10.89 -15.32
N SER A 140 -5.85 10.03 -16.19
CA SER A 140 -7.30 10.03 -16.51
C SER A 140 -8.11 9.01 -15.71
N ILE A 141 -7.50 7.91 -15.26
CA ILE A 141 -8.23 6.78 -14.65
C ILE A 141 -7.88 6.64 -13.17
N PHE A 142 -6.59 6.63 -12.83
CA PHE A 142 -6.15 6.36 -11.46
C PHE A 142 -5.70 7.60 -10.68
N PHE A 143 -5.59 8.78 -11.31
CA PHE A 143 -5.16 10.04 -10.68
C PHE A 143 -3.87 9.89 -9.85
N LEU A 144 -2.86 9.23 -10.42
CA LEU A 144 -1.58 8.90 -9.78
C LEU A 144 -0.44 9.82 -10.20
N ASN A 145 -0.63 10.60 -11.28
CA ASN A 145 0.36 11.55 -11.72
C ASN A 145 -0.30 12.76 -12.37
N ASN A 146 0.28 13.94 -12.17
CA ASN A 146 -0.03 15.14 -12.94
C ASN A 146 1.28 15.56 -13.61
N PHE A 147 1.63 14.90 -14.72
CA PHE A 147 2.69 15.38 -15.61
C PHE A 147 2.18 16.59 -16.39
N SER A 148 1.89 17.70 -15.69
CA SER A 148 1.91 19.01 -16.34
C SER A 148 3.37 19.45 -16.35
N LYS A 149 4.05 19.21 -17.48
CA LYS A 149 5.01 20.21 -17.92
C LYS A 149 4.28 21.48 -18.31
#